data_AF-A0A4Q1AUY2-F1
#
_entry.id   AF-A0A4Q1AUY2-F1
#
_cell.length_a   1.000
_cell.length_b   1.000
_cell.length_c   1.000
_cell.angle_alpha   90.00
_cell.angle_beta   90.00
_cell.angle_gamma   90.00
#
_symmetry.space_group_name_H-M   'P 1'
#
loop_
_entity.id
_entity.type
_entity.pdbx_description
1 polymer ?
#
loop_
_entity_poly.entity_id
_entity_poly.type
_entity_poly.pdbx_seq_one_letter_code
_entity_poly.pdbx_strand_id
1 'polypeptide(L)'
;MSTAAIVIIIVNILLAKILSVGTTPIMVWWERRVAGFIQDRTGPNRCDIGGIRLGGLIQAIADMLKLVFKEDFTPSHIKEKFLYTIAPALVFICSFLTMAVIPFADNLVIDGESFMMQAIPTQLGIMWFLAFAGLSVFGIILGGYSSQNKYGLLGGIRASAQVISYEAAMGLSIISVLLTYGSINLNDMVQAQGGTFFGIIPSWGIFMQPLAALIFIVTAFAETNRTPFDIAEGESEIVAGYHTEYSAMRFGLFQVGEYAAMSASSAIIVTLFLGGYHIPWMDTATIQNNINYVILAIVILLPIKAYLFAKWMSKNYDWLDPKDKRNKEKNILIRGFWLIAIIISAVLIMFLVTGLGENGVNIATAVIQIGTFVVKFLLMNLVFIWIRWTLLRFRYDQLQMLGWKVLIPLSILNIVITATFIVVTGS
;
A
#
# COMPACT_ATOMS: atom_id res chain seq x y z
N MET A 1 -7.26 -26.99 -15.64
CA MET A 1 -6.40 -26.27 -14.67
C MET A 1 -5.93 -27.28 -13.65
N SER A 2 -4.62 -27.35 -13.39
CA SER A 2 -4.07 -28.20 -12.33
C SER A 2 -4.61 -27.75 -10.96
N THR A 3 -4.65 -28.66 -9.98
CA THR A 3 -5.04 -28.32 -8.60
C THR A 3 -4.12 -27.25 -8.01
N ALA A 4 -2.82 -27.31 -8.34
CA ALA A 4 -1.84 -26.29 -8.01
C ALA A 4 -2.22 -24.90 -8.55
N ALA A 5 -2.63 -24.81 -9.84
CA ALA A 5 -3.06 -23.55 -10.44
C ALA A 5 -4.25 -22.91 -9.70
N ILE A 6 -5.25 -23.72 -9.32
CA ILE A 6 -6.43 -23.23 -8.58
C ILE A 6 -6.02 -22.67 -7.22
N VAL A 7 -5.17 -23.41 -6.49
CA VAL A 7 -4.69 -22.98 -5.17
C VAL A 7 -3.91 -21.67 -5.28
N ILE A 8 -3.00 -21.54 -6.25
CA ILE A 8 -2.19 -20.32 -6.45
C ILE A 8 -3.09 -19.12 -6.78
N ILE A 9 -4.08 -19.29 -7.66
CA ILE A 9 -5.01 -18.21 -8.00
C ILE A 9 -5.80 -17.76 -6.76
N ILE A 10 -6.31 -18.70 -5.96
CA ILE A 10 -7.03 -18.38 -4.72
C ILE A 10 -6.11 -17.63 -3.74
N VAL A 11 -4.87 -18.11 -3.56
CA VAL A 11 -3.89 -17.45 -2.70
C VAL A 11 -3.58 -16.03 -3.18
N ASN A 12 -3.38 -15.82 -4.48
CA ASN A 12 -3.09 -14.50 -5.04
C ASN A 12 -4.26 -13.52 -4.89
N ILE A 13 -5.50 -13.99 -5.13
CA ILE A 13 -6.71 -13.18 -4.91
C ILE A 13 -6.86 -12.82 -3.43
N LEU A 14 -6.63 -13.78 -2.53
CA LEU A 14 -6.69 -13.54 -1.09
C LEU A 14 -5.61 -12.55 -0.64
N LEU A 15 -4.37 -12.68 -1.14
CA LEU A 15 -3.28 -11.75 -0.84
C LEU A 15 -3.61 -10.34 -1.32
N ALA A 16 -4.04 -10.17 -2.57
CA ALA A 16 -4.44 -8.85 -3.09
C ALA A 16 -5.58 -8.23 -2.26
N LYS A 17 -6.58 -9.03 -1.87
CA LYS A 17 -7.67 -8.58 -1.02
C LYS A 17 -7.18 -8.15 0.36
N ILE A 18 -6.31 -8.92 0.99
CA ILE A 18 -5.74 -8.62 2.30
C ILE A 18 -4.90 -7.35 2.23
N LEU A 19 -4.02 -7.21 1.23
CA LEU A 19 -3.13 -6.06 1.10
C LEU A 19 -3.84 -4.77 0.71
N SER A 20 -4.90 -4.85 -0.11
CA SER A 20 -5.69 -3.69 -0.54
C SER A 20 -6.64 -3.19 0.55
N VAL A 21 -7.44 -4.08 1.17
CA VAL A 21 -8.54 -3.68 2.08
C VAL A 21 -8.36 -4.25 3.49
N GLY A 22 -7.79 -5.44 3.62
CA GLY A 22 -7.57 -6.08 4.92
C GLY A 22 -6.58 -5.32 5.82
N THR A 23 -5.68 -4.55 5.22
CA THR A 23 -4.71 -3.68 5.91
C THR A 23 -5.32 -2.35 6.38
N THR A 24 -6.47 -1.94 5.85
CA THR A 24 -7.10 -0.65 6.18
C THR A 24 -7.31 -0.41 7.69
N PRO A 25 -7.84 -1.36 8.49
CA PRO A 25 -7.94 -1.17 9.94
C PRO A 25 -6.59 -0.97 10.61
N ILE A 26 -5.54 -1.64 10.12
CA ILE A 26 -4.18 -1.50 10.63
C ILE A 26 -3.67 -0.09 10.30
N MET A 27 -3.88 0.39 9.08
CA MET A 27 -3.46 1.74 8.66
C MET A 27 -4.18 2.83 9.45
N VAL A 28 -5.50 2.73 9.66
CA VAL A 28 -6.28 3.67 10.49
C VAL A 28 -5.75 3.70 11.92
N TRP A 29 -5.48 2.53 12.50
CA TRP A 29 -4.90 2.44 13.84
C TRP A 29 -3.50 3.05 13.88
N TRP A 30 -2.68 2.75 12.88
CA TRP A 30 -1.30 3.21 12.79
C TRP A 30 -1.24 4.72 12.65
N GLU A 31 -2.09 5.30 11.81
CA GLU A 31 -2.21 6.74 11.61
C GLU A 31 -2.53 7.46 12.93
N ARG A 32 -3.52 6.96 13.68
CA ARG A 32 -3.90 7.54 14.99
C ARG A 32 -2.79 7.40 16.04
N ARG A 33 -2.00 6.33 15.98
CA ARG A 33 -0.89 6.09 16.91
C ARG A 33 0.32 6.97 16.57
N VAL A 34 0.69 7.07 15.30
CA VAL A 34 1.79 7.93 14.83
C VAL A 34 1.46 9.40 15.07
N ALA A 35 0.22 9.82 14.76
CA ALA A 35 -0.27 11.17 15.07
C ALA A 35 -0.15 11.48 16.57
N GLY A 36 -0.60 10.55 17.41
CA GLY A 36 -0.48 10.69 18.86
C GLY A 36 0.97 10.85 19.31
N PHE A 37 1.88 10.04 18.77
CA PHE A 37 3.31 10.12 19.10
C PHE A 37 3.93 11.47 18.69
N ILE A 38 3.63 11.97 17.48
CA ILE A 38 4.14 13.27 17.01
C ILE A 38 3.61 14.43 17.87
N GLN A 39 2.38 14.31 18.37
CA GLN A 39 1.69 15.31 19.18
C GLN A 39 1.90 15.13 20.70
N ASP A 40 2.80 14.25 21.12
CA ASP A 40 3.05 13.90 22.53
C ASP A 40 1.77 13.53 23.32
N ARG A 41 0.91 12.71 22.71
CA ARG A 41 -0.31 12.17 23.35
C ARG A 41 -0.48 10.68 23.08
N THR A 42 -1.21 10.01 23.97
CA THR A 42 -1.51 8.60 23.78
C THR A 42 -2.61 8.43 22.72
N GLY A 43 -2.30 7.74 21.62
CA GLY A 43 -3.32 7.27 20.66
C GLY A 43 -4.28 6.22 21.27
N PRO A 44 -5.14 5.55 20.47
CA PRO A 44 -6.20 4.68 20.98
C PRO A 44 -5.71 3.62 21.97
N ASN A 45 -6.28 3.60 23.19
CA ASN A 45 -5.80 2.71 24.27
C ASN A 45 -6.92 2.16 25.19
N ARG A 46 -8.20 2.39 24.89
CA ARG A 46 -9.33 2.02 25.78
C ARG A 46 -10.22 0.89 25.25
N CYS A 47 -10.51 0.86 23.96
CA CYS A 47 -11.41 -0.14 23.38
C CYS A 47 -10.81 -1.55 23.48
N ASP A 48 -11.57 -2.47 24.07
CA ASP A 48 -11.20 -3.87 24.21
C ASP A 48 -12.36 -4.80 23.83
N ILE A 49 -12.01 -6.01 23.39
CA ILE A 49 -12.94 -7.13 23.22
C ILE A 49 -12.46 -8.23 24.18
N GLY A 50 -13.31 -8.60 25.14
CA GLY A 50 -12.97 -9.61 26.14
C GLY A 50 -11.75 -9.23 27.01
N GLY A 51 -11.48 -7.93 27.22
CA GLY A 51 -10.35 -7.46 28.01
C GLY A 51 -8.99 -7.45 27.30
N ILE A 52 -8.94 -7.74 25.99
CA ILE A 52 -7.75 -7.60 25.13
C ILE A 52 -7.92 -6.33 24.28
N ARG A 53 -6.90 -5.47 24.16
CA ARG A 53 -6.92 -4.21 23.39
C ARG A 53 -6.13 -4.28 22.10
N LEU A 54 -5.15 -5.18 22.01
CA LEU A 54 -4.15 -5.28 20.95
C LEU A 54 -3.48 -3.94 20.67
N GLY A 55 -3.05 -3.22 21.72
CA GLY A 55 -2.47 -1.89 21.56
C GLY A 55 -3.43 -0.86 20.95
N GLY A 56 -4.74 -1.08 21.02
CA GLY A 56 -5.77 -0.18 20.49
C GLY A 56 -6.20 -0.48 19.05
N LEU A 57 -5.69 -1.55 18.42
CA LEU A 57 -6.07 -1.96 17.06
C LEU A 57 -7.56 -2.25 16.96
N ILE A 58 -8.16 -2.76 18.05
CA ILE A 58 -9.58 -3.07 18.14
C ILE A 58 -10.46 -1.83 17.88
N GLN A 59 -9.99 -0.62 18.20
CA GLN A 59 -10.74 0.60 17.91
C GLN A 59 -11.03 0.76 16.41
N ALA A 60 -10.06 0.45 15.55
CA ALA A 60 -10.24 0.59 14.10
C ALA A 60 -11.28 -0.42 13.56
N ILE A 61 -11.27 -1.63 14.11
CA ILE A 61 -12.26 -2.67 13.80
C ILE A 61 -13.65 -2.24 14.30
N ALA A 62 -13.75 -1.71 15.52
CA ALA A 62 -15.00 -1.22 16.09
C ALA A 62 -15.58 -0.04 15.28
N ASP A 63 -14.74 0.88 14.81
CA ASP A 63 -15.17 1.99 13.97
C ASP A 63 -15.72 1.52 12.62
N MET A 64 -15.08 0.52 12.00
CA MET A 64 -15.58 -0.10 10.77
C MET A 64 -16.93 -0.80 10.99
N LEU A 65 -17.04 -1.64 12.04
CA LEU A 65 -18.29 -2.31 12.38
C LEU A 65 -19.41 -1.31 12.69
N LYS A 66 -19.09 -0.21 13.39
CA LYS A 66 -20.05 0.86 13.67
C LYS A 66 -20.64 1.44 12.37
N LEU A 67 -19.84 1.66 11.34
CA LEU A 67 -20.34 2.21 10.06
C LEU A 67 -21.30 1.25 9.35
N VAL A 68 -21.12 -0.07 9.50
CA VAL A 68 -22.02 -1.09 8.94
C VAL A 68 -23.38 -1.10 9.65
N PHE A 69 -23.39 -0.94 10.98
CA PHE A 69 -24.63 -0.93 11.77
C PHE A 69 -25.30 0.44 11.89
N LYS A 70 -24.63 1.50 11.44
CA LYS A 70 -25.18 2.86 11.47
C LYS A 70 -26.28 3.00 10.43
N GLU A 71 -27.31 3.78 10.76
CA GLU A 71 -28.39 4.12 9.83
C GLU A 71 -27.86 4.84 8.59
N ASP A 72 -28.13 4.27 7.41
CA ASP A 72 -27.81 4.85 6.11
C ASP A 72 -28.90 5.84 5.69
N PHE A 73 -28.74 7.10 6.11
CA PHE A 73 -29.64 8.19 5.78
C PHE A 73 -29.32 8.79 4.40
N THR A 74 -30.34 8.95 3.56
CA THR A 74 -30.25 9.68 2.28
C THR A 74 -31.14 10.92 2.35
N PRO A 75 -30.59 12.14 2.26
CA PRO A 75 -31.37 13.38 2.26
C PRO A 75 -32.46 13.43 1.19
N SER A 76 -33.60 14.05 1.50
CA SER A 76 -34.78 14.10 0.61
C SER A 76 -34.59 14.98 -0.62
N HIS A 77 -33.67 15.95 -0.58
CA HIS A 77 -33.37 16.82 -1.72
C HIS A 77 -32.58 16.11 -2.82
N ILE A 78 -31.94 14.96 -2.53
CA ILE A 78 -31.18 14.19 -3.51
C ILE A 78 -32.13 13.51 -4.49
N LYS A 79 -32.15 14.00 -5.74
CA LYS A 79 -32.97 13.42 -6.82
C LYS A 79 -32.33 12.17 -7.41
N GLU A 80 -31.02 12.20 -7.64
CA GLU A 80 -30.26 11.15 -8.34
C GLU A 80 -29.74 10.06 -7.40
N LYS A 81 -30.65 9.28 -6.80
CA LYS A 81 -30.31 8.26 -5.79
C LYS A 81 -29.35 7.16 -6.31
N PHE A 82 -29.47 6.82 -7.59
CA PHE A 82 -28.62 5.81 -8.23
C PHE A 82 -27.16 6.28 -8.27
N LEU A 83 -26.90 7.47 -8.81
CA LEU A 83 -25.57 8.07 -8.88
C LEU A 83 -24.99 8.29 -7.49
N TYR A 84 -25.83 8.74 -6.55
CA TYR A 84 -25.44 8.93 -5.16
C TYR A 84 -24.94 7.64 -4.52
N THR A 85 -25.60 6.51 -4.78
CA THR A 85 -25.21 5.21 -4.21
C THR A 85 -23.98 4.61 -4.89
N ILE A 86 -23.84 4.79 -6.20
CA ILE A 86 -22.72 4.22 -6.98
C ILE A 86 -21.42 4.99 -6.81
N ALA A 87 -21.45 6.30 -6.58
CA ALA A 87 -20.25 7.12 -6.47
C ALA A 87 -19.20 6.56 -5.48
N PRO A 88 -19.52 6.27 -4.21
CA PRO A 88 -18.58 5.65 -3.28
C PRO A 88 -18.12 4.25 -3.73
N ALA A 89 -19.03 3.46 -4.30
CA ALA A 89 -18.71 2.12 -4.78
C ALA A 89 -17.73 2.16 -5.95
N LEU A 90 -17.84 3.15 -6.84
CA LEU A 90 -16.95 3.33 -7.97
C LEU A 90 -15.54 3.69 -7.51
N VAL A 91 -15.39 4.65 -6.58
CA VAL A 91 -14.08 4.99 -6.00
C VAL A 91 -13.44 3.76 -5.34
N PHE A 92 -14.22 3.01 -4.54
CA PHE A 92 -13.74 1.81 -3.87
C PHE A 92 -13.34 0.71 -4.86
N ILE A 93 -14.18 0.38 -5.85
CA ILE A 93 -13.92 -0.69 -6.83
C ILE A 93 -12.68 -0.35 -7.66
N CYS A 94 -12.56 0.90 -8.13
CA CYS A 94 -11.39 1.31 -8.90
C CYS A 94 -10.11 1.16 -8.06
N SER A 95 -10.13 1.69 -6.83
CA SER A 95 -9.00 1.59 -5.89
C SER A 95 -8.66 0.14 -5.55
N PHE A 96 -9.65 -0.73 -5.38
CA PHE A 96 -9.45 -2.16 -5.13
C PHE A 96 -8.81 -2.87 -6.33
N LEU A 97 -9.31 -2.59 -7.54
CA LEU A 97 -8.86 -3.24 -8.77
C LEU A 97 -7.45 -2.83 -9.17
N THR A 98 -6.95 -1.66 -8.76
CA THR A 98 -5.55 -1.29 -9.02
C THR A 98 -4.52 -2.27 -8.43
N MET A 99 -4.83 -2.95 -7.33
CA MET A 99 -3.96 -3.96 -6.70
C MET A 99 -3.89 -5.28 -7.51
N ALA A 100 -4.80 -5.49 -8.48
CA ALA A 100 -5.00 -6.78 -9.12
C ALA A 100 -3.81 -7.27 -9.96
N VAL A 101 -3.03 -6.34 -10.52
CA VAL A 101 -1.91 -6.61 -11.44
C VAL A 101 -0.54 -6.51 -10.77
N ILE A 102 -0.49 -6.22 -9.47
CA ILE A 102 0.77 -6.00 -8.77
C ILE A 102 1.38 -7.36 -8.41
N PRO A 103 2.63 -7.66 -8.80
CA PRO A 103 3.28 -8.91 -8.47
C PRO A 103 3.76 -8.91 -7.01
N PHE A 104 3.42 -9.95 -6.26
CA PHE A 104 3.82 -10.11 -4.85
C PHE A 104 5.13 -10.89 -4.69
N ALA A 105 5.47 -11.70 -5.69
CA ALA A 105 6.68 -12.51 -5.79
C ALA A 105 7.00 -12.75 -7.26
N ASP A 106 8.13 -13.39 -7.52
CA ASP A 106 8.49 -13.87 -8.86
C ASP A 106 7.54 -14.98 -9.34
N ASN A 107 7.63 -15.34 -10.62
CA ASN A 107 6.91 -16.45 -11.19
C ASN A 107 7.22 -17.75 -10.43
N LEU A 108 6.19 -18.36 -9.88
CA LEU A 108 6.29 -19.59 -9.13
C LEU A 108 6.24 -20.76 -10.11
N VAL A 109 7.35 -21.51 -10.21
CA VAL A 109 7.43 -22.72 -11.03
C VAL A 109 7.10 -23.94 -10.17
N ILE A 110 6.05 -24.67 -10.52
CA ILE A 110 5.67 -25.94 -9.87
C ILE A 110 5.46 -26.98 -10.97
N ASP A 111 6.16 -28.11 -10.85
CA ASP A 111 6.03 -29.25 -11.79
C ASP A 111 6.24 -28.85 -13.27
N GLY A 112 7.10 -27.86 -13.53
CA GLY A 112 7.38 -27.33 -14.86
C GLY A 112 6.36 -26.31 -15.40
N GLU A 113 5.27 -26.04 -14.67
CA GLU A 113 4.32 -24.97 -14.99
C GLU A 113 4.71 -23.67 -14.26
N SER A 114 4.72 -22.54 -14.97
CA SER A 114 5.05 -21.22 -14.42
C SER A 114 3.79 -20.41 -14.12
N PHE A 115 3.65 -19.94 -12.88
CA PHE A 115 2.51 -19.18 -12.41
C PHE A 115 2.90 -17.76 -11.99
N MET A 116 2.24 -16.76 -12.57
CA MET A 116 2.45 -15.36 -12.17
C MET A 116 1.84 -15.11 -10.79
N MET A 117 2.63 -14.56 -9.86
CA MET A 117 2.21 -14.25 -8.49
C MET A 117 1.46 -12.91 -8.39
N GLN A 118 0.40 -12.77 -9.19
CA GLN A 118 -0.53 -11.64 -9.23
C GLN A 118 -1.98 -12.13 -9.20
N ALA A 119 -2.92 -11.27 -8.75
CA ALA A 119 -4.31 -11.69 -8.59
C ALA A 119 -5.03 -11.93 -9.91
N ILE A 120 -4.79 -11.06 -10.91
CA ILE A 120 -5.27 -11.27 -12.27
C ILE A 120 -4.06 -11.36 -13.19
N PRO A 121 -3.77 -12.54 -13.78
CA PRO A 121 -2.62 -12.73 -14.66
C PRO A 121 -2.86 -12.07 -16.02
N THR A 122 -2.68 -10.74 -16.09
CA THR A 122 -2.83 -9.96 -17.32
C THR A 122 -1.50 -9.44 -17.85
N GLN A 123 -1.46 -9.14 -19.14
CA GLN A 123 -0.31 -8.50 -19.81
C GLN A 123 -0.36 -6.98 -19.75
N LEU A 124 -1.44 -6.38 -19.22
CA LEU A 124 -1.66 -4.94 -19.23
C LEU A 124 -0.74 -4.19 -18.25
N GLY A 125 -0.26 -4.88 -17.20
CA GLY A 125 0.74 -4.35 -16.25
C GLY A 125 0.41 -2.95 -15.75
N ILE A 126 1.29 -1.98 -15.99
CA ILE A 126 1.11 -0.60 -15.54
C ILE A 126 -0.09 0.13 -16.18
N MET A 127 -0.51 -0.26 -17.40
CA MET A 127 -1.67 0.35 -18.06
C MET A 127 -2.97 0.09 -17.29
N TRP A 128 -3.07 -1.06 -16.62
CA TRP A 128 -4.21 -1.38 -15.76
C TRP A 128 -4.30 -0.41 -14.59
N PHE A 129 -3.18 -0.12 -13.94
CA PHE A 129 -3.13 0.87 -12.85
C PHE A 129 -3.60 2.24 -13.32
N LEU A 130 -3.07 2.74 -14.45
CA LEU A 130 -3.47 4.03 -15.01
C LEU A 130 -4.96 4.07 -15.36
N ALA A 131 -5.50 3.01 -15.97
CA ALA A 131 -6.91 2.95 -16.34
C ALA A 131 -7.84 3.06 -15.12
N PHE A 132 -7.56 2.31 -14.05
CA PHE A 132 -8.40 2.35 -12.84
C PHE A 132 -8.15 3.58 -11.97
N ALA A 133 -6.93 4.14 -11.95
CA ALA A 133 -6.66 5.43 -11.32
C ALA A 133 -7.51 6.53 -11.96
N GLY A 134 -7.47 6.67 -13.29
CA GLY A 134 -8.29 7.65 -14.02
C GLY A 134 -9.79 7.41 -13.92
N LEU A 135 -10.25 6.15 -13.87
CA LEU A 135 -11.67 5.86 -13.66
C LEU A 135 -12.16 6.27 -12.27
N SER A 136 -11.30 6.24 -11.24
CA SER A 136 -11.69 6.61 -9.88
C SER A 136 -12.16 8.06 -9.75
N VAL A 137 -11.64 8.96 -10.62
CA VAL A 137 -12.01 10.39 -10.65
C VAL A 137 -13.50 10.58 -10.90
N PHE A 138 -14.11 9.75 -11.74
CA PHE A 138 -15.56 9.83 -11.99
C PHE A 138 -16.37 9.58 -10.72
N GLY A 139 -15.88 8.78 -9.79
CA GLY A 139 -16.54 8.53 -8.51
C GLY A 139 -16.56 9.78 -7.63
N ILE A 140 -15.49 10.58 -7.66
CA ILE A 140 -15.39 11.87 -6.97
C ILE A 140 -16.37 12.89 -7.59
N ILE A 141 -16.37 12.99 -8.92
CA ILE A 141 -17.28 13.91 -9.66
C ILE A 141 -18.73 13.55 -9.36
N LEU A 142 -19.09 12.27 -9.47
CA LEU A 142 -20.45 11.78 -9.21
C LEU A 142 -20.83 12.00 -7.74
N GLY A 143 -19.91 11.83 -6.80
CA GLY A 143 -20.16 12.08 -5.38
C GLY A 143 -20.52 13.54 -5.11
N GLY A 144 -19.73 14.47 -5.66
CA GLY A 144 -20.02 15.90 -5.53
C GLY A 144 -21.30 16.35 -6.25
N TYR A 145 -21.54 15.84 -7.47
CA TYR A 145 -22.71 16.18 -8.27
C TYR A 145 -24.03 15.65 -7.67
N SER A 146 -24.05 14.36 -7.30
CA SER A 146 -25.25 13.69 -6.79
C SER A 146 -25.66 14.15 -5.39
N SER A 147 -24.73 14.72 -4.61
CA SER A 147 -24.98 15.33 -3.30
C SER A 147 -25.97 16.52 -3.35
N GLN A 148 -26.13 17.18 -4.50
CA GLN A 148 -27.02 18.34 -4.70
C GLN A 148 -26.85 19.47 -3.67
N ASN A 149 -25.65 19.57 -3.10
CA ASN A 149 -25.23 20.65 -2.20
C ASN A 149 -24.16 21.49 -2.92
N LYS A 150 -24.24 22.82 -2.80
CA LYS A 150 -23.26 23.74 -3.41
C LYS A 150 -21.82 23.44 -2.94
N TYR A 151 -21.64 23.14 -1.66
CA TYR A 151 -20.32 22.83 -1.11
C TYR A 151 -19.81 21.46 -1.56
N GLY A 152 -20.71 20.46 -1.66
CA GLY A 152 -20.39 19.14 -2.21
C GLY A 152 -19.94 19.21 -3.66
N LEU A 153 -20.66 19.97 -4.49
CA LEU A 153 -20.32 20.17 -5.90
C LEU A 153 -18.98 20.90 -6.07
N LEU A 154 -18.76 22.00 -5.34
CA LEU A 154 -17.49 22.74 -5.39
C LEU A 154 -16.32 21.87 -4.90
N GLY A 155 -16.52 21.08 -3.84
CA GLY A 155 -15.52 20.15 -3.35
C GLY A 155 -15.18 19.05 -4.36
N GLY A 156 -16.19 18.45 -4.99
CA GLY A 156 -16.01 17.47 -6.05
C GLY A 156 -15.24 18.02 -7.24
N ILE A 157 -15.62 19.20 -7.76
CA ILE A 157 -14.92 19.83 -8.89
C ILE A 157 -13.46 20.13 -8.56
N ARG A 158 -13.17 20.66 -7.36
CA ARG A 158 -11.80 20.97 -6.94
C ARG A 158 -10.95 19.71 -6.79
N ALA A 159 -11.48 18.68 -6.14
CA ALA A 159 -10.81 17.40 -5.97
C ALA A 159 -10.53 16.75 -7.33
N SER A 160 -11.52 16.68 -8.22
CA SER A 160 -11.35 16.11 -9.55
C SER A 160 -10.35 16.89 -10.40
N ALA A 161 -10.37 18.23 -10.36
CA ALA A 161 -9.38 19.05 -11.06
C ALA A 161 -7.96 18.83 -10.55
N GLN A 162 -7.78 18.62 -9.24
CA GLN A 162 -6.50 18.21 -8.66
C GLN A 162 -6.07 16.85 -9.21
N VAL A 163 -6.91 15.83 -9.04
CA VAL A 163 -6.59 14.44 -9.40
C VAL A 163 -6.19 14.36 -10.89
N ILE A 164 -6.98 14.94 -11.80
CA ILE A 164 -6.67 14.97 -13.25
C ILE A 164 -5.31 15.63 -13.55
N SER A 165 -5.00 16.73 -12.86
CA SER A 165 -3.74 17.47 -13.10
C SER A 165 -2.51 16.66 -12.67
N TYR A 166 -2.63 15.90 -11.58
CA TYR A 166 -1.54 15.07 -11.06
C TYR A 166 -1.47 13.71 -11.75
N GLU A 167 -2.57 13.18 -12.27
CA GLU A 167 -2.61 12.00 -13.12
C GLU A 167 -1.80 12.23 -14.42
N ALA A 168 -1.94 13.40 -15.05
CA ALA A 168 -1.16 13.74 -16.23
C ALA A 168 0.36 13.73 -15.96
N ALA A 169 0.80 14.34 -14.85
CA ALA A 169 2.20 14.33 -14.43
C ALA A 169 2.68 12.91 -14.05
N MET A 170 1.82 12.12 -13.40
CA MET A 170 2.09 10.72 -13.04
C MET A 170 2.31 9.88 -14.30
N GLY A 171 1.40 9.96 -15.28
CA GLY A 171 1.49 9.24 -16.54
C GLY A 171 2.76 9.58 -17.31
N LEU A 172 3.12 10.86 -17.42
CA LEU A 172 4.37 11.30 -18.05
C LEU A 172 5.62 10.78 -17.31
N SER A 173 5.62 10.77 -15.97
CA SER A 173 6.75 10.19 -15.21
C SER A 173 6.94 8.70 -15.50
N ILE A 174 5.84 7.94 -15.66
CA ILE A 174 5.88 6.51 -15.99
C ILE A 174 6.53 6.28 -17.36
N ILE A 175 6.34 7.16 -18.36
CA ILE A 175 6.93 6.97 -19.69
C ILE A 175 8.46 6.83 -19.62
N SER A 176 9.13 7.64 -18.81
CA SER A 176 10.59 7.50 -18.62
C SER A 176 10.99 6.16 -18.00
N VAL A 177 10.16 5.61 -17.11
CA VAL A 177 10.36 4.30 -16.50
C VAL A 177 10.14 3.18 -17.52
N LEU A 178 9.11 3.30 -18.37
CA LEU A 178 8.84 2.38 -19.47
C LEU A 178 10.00 2.31 -20.46
N LEU A 179 10.57 3.47 -20.83
CA LEU A 179 11.74 3.54 -21.70
C LEU A 179 12.96 2.87 -21.07
N THR A 180 13.13 2.99 -19.75
CA THR A 180 14.27 2.41 -19.03
C THR A 180 14.20 0.89 -18.96
N TYR A 181 13.01 0.32 -18.73
CA TYR A 181 12.85 -1.13 -18.58
C TYR A 181 12.44 -1.86 -19.87
N GLY A 182 11.93 -1.15 -20.89
CA GLY A 182 11.52 -1.75 -22.16
C GLY A 182 10.30 -2.68 -22.07
N SER A 183 9.56 -2.69 -20.95
CA SER A 183 8.36 -3.52 -20.75
C SER A 183 7.27 -2.71 -20.05
N ILE A 184 6.02 -3.08 -20.27
CA ILE A 184 4.85 -2.58 -19.51
C ILE A 184 4.45 -3.52 -18.37
N ASN A 185 4.97 -4.76 -18.37
CA ASN A 185 4.66 -5.76 -17.38
C ASN A 185 5.44 -5.48 -16.08
N LEU A 186 4.71 -5.40 -14.97
CA LEU A 186 5.28 -5.08 -13.67
C LEU A 186 6.27 -6.15 -13.18
N ASN A 187 6.06 -7.43 -13.52
CA ASN A 187 6.99 -8.47 -13.10
C ASN A 187 8.35 -8.33 -13.80
N ASP A 188 8.35 -8.05 -15.10
CA ASP A 188 9.58 -7.84 -15.88
C ASP A 188 10.36 -6.61 -15.37
N MET A 189 9.64 -5.54 -15.00
CA MET A 189 10.24 -4.35 -14.39
C MET A 189 10.90 -4.66 -13.04
N VAL A 190 10.30 -5.54 -12.22
CA VAL A 190 10.89 -5.94 -10.93
C VAL A 190 12.12 -6.80 -11.17
N GLN A 191 12.07 -7.73 -12.12
CA GLN A 191 13.22 -8.57 -12.49
C GLN A 191 14.41 -7.74 -12.97
N ALA A 192 14.18 -6.70 -13.77
CA ALA A 192 15.23 -5.78 -14.21
C ALA A 192 15.92 -5.05 -13.02
N GLN A 193 15.25 -4.94 -11.87
CA GLN A 193 15.77 -4.34 -10.64
C GLN A 193 16.50 -5.33 -9.71
N GLY A 194 16.58 -6.62 -10.07
CA GLY A 194 17.27 -7.65 -9.28
C GLY A 194 18.81 -7.54 -9.30
N GLY A 195 19.36 -6.76 -10.22
CA GLY A 195 20.80 -6.57 -10.40
C GLY A 195 21.44 -5.56 -9.44
N THR A 196 22.74 -5.31 -9.68
CA THR A 196 23.48 -4.24 -9.01
C THR A 196 24.04 -3.26 -10.04
N PHE A 197 23.82 -1.99 -9.79
CA PHE A 197 24.42 -0.87 -10.49
C PHE A 197 25.80 -0.56 -9.89
N PHE A 198 26.83 -0.51 -10.73
CA PHE A 198 28.23 -0.37 -10.34
C PHE A 198 28.72 -1.39 -9.29
N GLY A 199 28.07 -2.56 -9.18
CA GLY A 199 28.43 -3.63 -8.24
C GLY A 199 28.14 -3.36 -6.76
N ILE A 200 27.66 -2.16 -6.40
CA ILE A 200 27.43 -1.74 -5.00
C ILE A 200 26.00 -1.28 -4.77
N ILE A 201 25.41 -0.54 -5.72
CA ILE A 201 24.09 0.06 -5.55
C ILE A 201 23.05 -0.93 -6.12
N PRO A 202 21.95 -1.24 -5.42
CA PRO A 202 20.87 -2.03 -6.03
C PRO A 202 20.35 -1.32 -7.29
N SER A 203 20.07 -2.04 -8.38
CA SER A 203 19.52 -1.44 -9.61
C SER A 203 18.05 -1.04 -9.49
N TRP A 204 17.64 -0.62 -8.30
CA TRP A 204 16.28 -0.18 -7.99
C TRP A 204 15.90 1.06 -8.78
N GLY A 205 14.63 1.13 -9.17
CA GLY A 205 14.13 2.23 -10.00
C GLY A 205 14.36 3.61 -9.40
N ILE A 206 14.44 3.75 -8.07
CA ILE A 206 14.72 5.04 -7.43
C ILE A 206 16.12 5.59 -7.78
N PHE A 207 17.10 4.69 -8.03
CA PHE A 207 18.45 5.09 -8.43
C PHE A 207 18.57 5.21 -9.95
N MET A 208 17.86 4.37 -10.69
CA MET A 208 17.85 4.43 -12.15
C MET A 208 17.11 5.66 -12.67
N GLN A 209 16.00 6.03 -12.03
CA GLN A 209 15.10 7.10 -12.43
C GLN A 209 14.67 7.96 -11.23
N PRO A 210 15.60 8.71 -10.59
CA PRO A 210 15.31 9.45 -9.36
C PRO A 210 14.29 10.57 -9.56
N LEU A 211 14.33 11.26 -10.70
CA LEU A 211 13.39 12.33 -11.00
C LEU A 211 11.99 11.77 -11.26
N ALA A 212 11.87 10.65 -11.99
CA ALA A 212 10.59 9.97 -12.16
C ALA A 212 10.03 9.48 -10.82
N ALA A 213 10.87 8.89 -9.96
CA ALA A 213 10.48 8.42 -8.64
C ALA A 213 9.92 9.56 -7.78
N LEU A 214 10.59 10.69 -7.74
CA LEU A 214 10.14 11.86 -6.98
C LEU A 214 8.82 12.39 -7.50
N ILE A 215 8.68 12.57 -8.83
CA ILE A 215 7.44 13.05 -9.44
C ILE A 215 6.30 12.07 -9.16
N PHE A 216 6.52 10.78 -9.37
CA PHE A 216 5.52 9.73 -9.17
C PHE A 216 5.06 9.63 -7.71
N ILE A 217 5.99 9.71 -6.75
CA ILE A 217 5.64 9.69 -5.33
C ILE A 217 4.79 10.91 -4.99
N VAL A 218 5.20 12.11 -5.40
CA VAL A 218 4.45 13.36 -5.14
C VAL A 218 3.06 13.31 -5.78
N THR A 219 2.93 12.82 -7.01
CA THR A 219 1.62 12.68 -7.66
C THR A 219 0.77 11.59 -7.03
N ALA A 220 1.35 10.49 -6.55
CA ALA A 220 0.64 9.48 -5.80
C ALA A 220 0.06 10.03 -4.47
N PHE A 221 0.79 10.92 -3.79
CA PHE A 221 0.24 11.65 -2.64
C PHE A 221 -0.98 12.49 -3.01
N ALA A 222 -0.89 13.25 -4.11
CA ALA A 222 -2.00 14.07 -4.59
C ALA A 222 -3.22 13.26 -5.04
N GLU A 223 -3.00 12.10 -5.66
CA GLU A 223 -4.04 11.17 -6.13
C GLU A 223 -4.85 10.60 -4.96
N THR A 224 -4.18 10.25 -3.87
CA THR A 224 -4.83 9.68 -2.68
C THR A 224 -5.67 10.69 -1.87
N ASN A 225 -5.71 11.96 -2.28
CA ASN A 225 -6.42 13.06 -1.62
C ASN A 225 -6.10 13.21 -0.11
N ARG A 226 -4.90 12.81 0.30
CA ARG A 226 -4.43 12.90 1.69
C ARG A 226 -3.60 14.15 1.90
N THR A 227 -3.60 14.67 3.13
CA THR A 227 -2.74 15.78 3.55
C THR A 227 -1.28 15.46 3.20
N PRO A 228 -0.54 16.38 2.56
CA PRO A 228 -0.83 17.81 2.41
C PRO A 228 -1.69 18.20 1.17
N PHE A 229 -2.14 17.23 0.38
CA PHE A 229 -2.93 17.38 -0.85
C PHE A 229 -4.42 17.04 -0.62
N ASP A 230 -5.00 17.42 0.51
CA ASP A 230 -6.37 17.11 0.93
C ASP A 230 -7.37 18.24 0.61
N ILE A 231 -7.30 18.84 -0.57
CA ILE A 231 -8.15 19.98 -0.90
C ILE A 231 -9.63 19.58 -1.01
N ALA A 232 -9.90 18.30 -1.21
CA ALA A 232 -11.23 17.70 -1.13
C ALA A 232 -11.90 17.86 0.25
N GLU A 233 -11.11 17.83 1.34
CA GLU A 233 -11.59 17.84 2.73
C GLU A 233 -11.27 19.19 3.42
N GLY A 234 -11.43 20.30 2.70
CA GLY A 234 -11.22 21.64 3.21
C GLY A 234 -12.16 22.04 4.34
N GLU A 235 -11.89 21.66 5.60
CA GLU A 235 -12.75 21.96 6.77
C GLU A 235 -13.17 23.44 6.84
N SER A 236 -12.23 24.36 6.61
CA SER A 236 -12.50 25.81 6.67
C SER A 236 -13.14 26.40 5.41
N GLU A 237 -13.12 25.70 4.27
CA GLU A 237 -13.54 26.25 2.97
C GLU A 237 -14.79 25.57 2.39
N ILE A 238 -14.90 24.25 2.53
CA ILE A 238 -15.94 23.39 1.94
C ILE A 238 -16.43 22.30 2.90
N VAL A 239 -16.13 22.42 4.20
CA VAL A 239 -16.49 21.47 5.27
C VAL A 239 -15.85 20.09 5.04
N ALA A 240 -16.53 19.18 4.34
CA ALA A 240 -15.99 17.86 3.98
C ALA A 240 -16.07 17.60 2.47
N GLY A 241 -16.29 18.65 1.67
CA GLY A 241 -16.41 18.56 0.22
C GLY A 241 -17.45 17.54 -0.21
N TYR A 242 -17.07 16.62 -1.09
CA TYR A 242 -17.98 15.60 -1.64
C TYR A 242 -18.39 14.52 -0.61
N HIS A 243 -17.77 14.46 0.57
CA HIS A 243 -18.18 13.55 1.65
C HIS A 243 -19.40 14.04 2.45
N THR A 244 -19.73 15.33 2.36
CA THR A 244 -20.60 16.04 3.34
C THR A 244 -21.97 15.39 3.55
N GLU A 245 -22.63 14.92 2.49
CA GLU A 245 -23.98 14.36 2.59
C GLU A 245 -24.01 12.85 2.92
N TYR A 246 -22.85 12.18 2.81
CA TYR A 246 -22.76 10.73 2.92
C TYR A 246 -22.75 10.24 4.37
N SER A 247 -23.53 9.20 4.67
CA SER A 247 -23.60 8.57 5.99
C SER A 247 -23.23 7.08 5.93
N ALA A 248 -23.05 6.48 7.11
CA ALA A 248 -22.89 5.05 7.36
C ALA A 248 -21.93 4.35 6.38
N MET A 249 -22.40 3.30 5.70
CA MET A 249 -21.56 2.49 4.81
C MET A 249 -21.15 3.23 3.54
N ARG A 250 -21.95 4.17 3.03
CA ARG A 250 -21.57 4.95 1.83
C ARG A 250 -20.40 5.88 2.13
N PHE A 251 -20.42 6.54 3.28
CA PHE A 251 -19.26 7.27 3.79
C PHE A 251 -18.08 6.33 4.05
N GLY A 252 -18.35 5.17 4.66
CA GLY A 252 -17.35 4.13 4.91
C GLY A 252 -16.65 3.67 3.63
N LEU A 253 -17.36 3.52 2.52
CA LEU A 253 -16.79 3.12 1.22
C LEU A 253 -15.83 4.16 0.65
N PHE A 254 -16.11 5.46 0.78
CA PHE A 254 -15.14 6.49 0.40
C PHE A 254 -13.87 6.37 1.24
N GLN A 255 -14.03 6.29 2.57
CA GLN A 255 -12.89 6.21 3.48
C GLN A 255 -12.04 4.95 3.25
N VAL A 256 -12.68 3.78 3.12
CA VAL A 256 -11.97 2.53 2.80
C VAL A 256 -11.36 2.60 1.41
N GLY A 257 -12.03 3.24 0.45
CA GLY A 257 -11.52 3.48 -0.91
C GLY A 257 -10.23 4.30 -0.91
N GLU A 258 -10.15 5.38 -0.14
CA GLU A 258 -8.93 6.18 -0.02
C GLU A 258 -7.76 5.40 0.59
N TYR A 259 -8.01 4.60 1.64
CA TYR A 259 -6.96 3.73 2.21
C TYR A 259 -6.56 2.61 1.24
N ALA A 260 -7.50 2.09 0.44
CA ALA A 260 -7.20 1.13 -0.61
C ALA A 260 -6.37 1.77 -1.74
N ALA A 261 -6.67 3.02 -2.12
CA ALA A 261 -5.88 3.79 -3.07
C ALA A 261 -4.46 4.04 -2.54
N MET A 262 -4.33 4.45 -1.28
CA MET A 262 -3.02 4.63 -0.62
C MET A 262 -2.21 3.32 -0.60
N SER A 263 -2.89 2.21 -0.32
CA SER A 263 -2.29 0.87 -0.38
C SER A 263 -1.79 0.58 -1.80
N ALA A 264 -2.64 0.73 -2.81
CA ALA A 264 -2.27 0.46 -4.19
C ALA A 264 -1.14 1.37 -4.71
N SER A 265 -1.20 2.66 -4.42
CA SER A 265 -0.13 3.61 -4.74
C SER A 265 1.18 3.21 -4.07
N SER A 266 1.15 2.82 -2.79
CA SER A 266 2.33 2.31 -2.07
C SER A 266 2.89 1.05 -2.71
N ALA A 267 2.02 0.12 -3.11
CA ALA A 267 2.40 -1.11 -3.78
C ALA A 267 3.06 -0.84 -5.14
N ILE A 268 2.49 0.03 -5.97
CA ILE A 268 3.09 0.44 -7.25
C ILE A 268 4.43 1.16 -7.06
N ILE A 269 4.55 2.06 -6.08
CA ILE A 269 5.84 2.71 -5.77
C ILE A 269 6.90 1.66 -5.44
N VAL A 270 6.55 0.67 -4.61
CA VAL A 270 7.47 -0.41 -4.24
C VAL A 270 7.89 -1.24 -5.46
N THR A 271 6.93 -1.58 -6.33
CA THR A 271 7.18 -2.34 -7.55
C THR A 271 8.05 -1.58 -8.56
N LEU A 272 7.76 -0.31 -8.82
CA LEU A 272 8.45 0.50 -9.83
C LEU A 272 9.84 0.98 -9.37
N PHE A 273 9.98 1.37 -8.10
CA PHE A 273 11.14 2.12 -7.63
C PHE A 273 11.94 1.45 -6.51
N LEU A 274 11.36 0.52 -5.75
CA LEU A 274 12.02 -0.12 -4.61
C LEU A 274 12.30 -1.61 -4.83
N GLY A 275 12.40 -2.05 -6.09
CA GLY A 275 12.75 -3.43 -6.45
C GLY A 275 11.69 -4.47 -6.06
N GLY A 276 10.43 -4.08 -5.91
CA GLY A 276 9.31 -5.00 -5.66
C GLY A 276 9.60 -6.00 -4.53
N TYR A 277 9.58 -7.28 -4.89
CA TYR A 277 9.82 -8.40 -3.98
C TYR A 277 11.31 -8.78 -3.80
N HIS A 278 12.25 -8.16 -4.51
CA HIS A 278 13.68 -8.47 -4.35
C HIS A 278 14.22 -7.98 -3.00
N ILE A 279 15.07 -8.78 -2.39
CA ILE A 279 15.89 -8.33 -1.27
C ILE A 279 17.04 -7.49 -1.88
N PRO A 280 17.45 -6.38 -1.24
CA PRO A 280 18.63 -5.63 -1.70
C PRO A 280 19.80 -6.58 -2.00
N TRP A 281 20.43 -6.41 -3.18
CA TRP A 281 21.58 -7.20 -3.65
C TRP A 281 21.32 -8.70 -3.91
N MET A 282 20.08 -9.19 -3.82
CA MET A 282 19.76 -10.60 -4.03
C MET A 282 18.64 -10.75 -5.05
N ASP A 283 18.97 -11.34 -6.20
CA ASP A 283 18.00 -11.78 -7.21
C ASP A 283 17.32 -13.10 -6.79
N THR A 284 16.29 -13.51 -7.53
CA THR A 284 15.56 -14.76 -7.24
C THR A 284 16.48 -15.98 -7.29
N ALA A 285 17.36 -16.04 -8.29
CA ALA A 285 18.27 -17.16 -8.49
C ALA A 285 19.27 -17.30 -7.33
N THR A 286 19.82 -16.19 -6.83
CA THR A 286 20.73 -16.20 -5.67
C THR A 286 20.01 -16.69 -4.42
N ILE A 287 18.75 -16.32 -4.22
CA ILE A 287 17.96 -16.81 -3.07
C ILE A 287 17.72 -18.32 -3.19
N GLN A 288 17.33 -18.81 -4.37
CA GLN A 288 17.09 -20.25 -4.59
C GLN A 288 18.35 -21.07 -4.37
N ASN A 289 19.49 -20.63 -4.91
CA ASN A 289 20.78 -21.33 -4.77
C ASN A 289 21.30 -21.34 -3.34
N ASN A 290 20.94 -20.35 -2.52
CA ASN A 290 21.43 -20.19 -1.14
C ASN A 290 20.32 -20.35 -0.09
N ILE A 291 19.22 -21.01 -0.43
CA ILE A 291 18.02 -21.06 0.42
C ILE A 291 18.29 -21.59 1.83
N ASN A 292 19.19 -22.58 1.97
CA ASN A 292 19.58 -23.13 3.27
C ASN A 292 20.23 -22.06 4.17
N TYR A 293 21.09 -21.21 3.61
CA TYR A 293 21.71 -20.11 4.36
C TYR A 293 20.69 -19.03 4.71
N VAL A 294 19.74 -18.75 3.82
CA VAL A 294 18.67 -17.78 4.08
C VAL A 294 17.75 -18.28 5.20
N ILE A 295 17.34 -19.55 5.16
CA ILE A 295 16.53 -20.16 6.23
C ILE A 295 17.30 -20.14 7.55
N LEU A 296 18.58 -20.51 7.55
CA LEU A 296 19.43 -20.47 8.74
C LEU A 296 19.51 -19.06 9.33
N ALA A 297 19.68 -18.04 8.49
CA ALA A 297 19.69 -16.64 8.92
C ALA A 297 18.36 -16.24 9.56
N ILE A 298 17.21 -16.65 8.99
CA ILE A 298 15.88 -16.40 9.58
C ILE A 298 15.74 -17.12 10.93
N VAL A 299 16.16 -18.37 11.04
CA VAL A 299 16.09 -19.17 12.28
C VAL A 299 16.88 -18.50 13.41
N ILE A 300 18.03 -17.88 13.11
CA ILE A 300 18.85 -17.16 14.09
C ILE A 300 18.26 -15.78 14.41
N LEU A 301 17.86 -15.02 13.39
CA LEU A 301 17.37 -13.65 13.54
C LEU A 301 15.99 -13.58 14.19
N LEU A 302 15.10 -14.54 13.93
CA LEU A 302 13.72 -14.50 14.41
C LEU A 302 13.63 -14.53 15.95
N PRO A 303 14.31 -15.44 16.69
CA PRO A 303 14.35 -15.43 18.15
C PRO A 303 15.00 -14.17 18.71
N ILE A 304 16.07 -13.67 18.07
CA ILE A 304 16.74 -12.43 18.50
C ILE A 304 15.78 -11.24 18.38
N LYS A 305 15.10 -11.10 17.24
CA LYS A 305 14.10 -10.05 17.02
C LYS A 305 12.92 -10.19 17.99
N ALA A 306 12.46 -11.42 18.25
CA ALA A 306 11.42 -11.68 19.23
C ALA A 306 11.82 -11.30 20.65
N TYR A 307 13.06 -11.61 21.05
CA TYR A 307 13.61 -11.18 22.33
C TYR A 307 13.70 -9.66 22.45
N LEU A 308 14.25 -8.98 21.44
CA LEU A 308 14.34 -7.52 21.40
C LEU A 308 12.95 -6.87 21.48
N PHE A 309 11.98 -7.39 20.73
CA PHE A 309 10.61 -6.89 20.75
C PHE A 309 9.92 -7.14 22.09
N ALA A 310 10.10 -8.32 22.69
CA ALA A 310 9.58 -8.62 24.03
C ALA A 310 10.19 -7.72 25.12
N LYS A 311 11.50 -7.45 25.03
CA LYS A 311 12.19 -6.52 25.94
C LYS A 311 11.69 -5.09 25.76
N TRP A 312 11.50 -4.64 24.52
CA TRP A 312 10.93 -3.32 24.21
C TRP A 312 9.50 -3.18 24.75
N MET A 313 8.64 -4.20 24.55
CA MET A 313 7.29 -4.21 25.11
C MET A 313 7.31 -4.20 26.65
N SER A 314 8.21 -4.96 27.27
CA SER A 314 8.33 -4.99 28.73
C SER A 314 8.74 -3.65 29.31
N LYS A 315 9.65 -2.93 28.63
CA LYS A 315 10.11 -1.60 29.03
C LYS A 315 9.03 -0.52 28.89
N ASN A 316 8.29 -0.52 27.78
CA ASN A 316 7.36 0.58 27.45
C ASN A 316 5.93 0.35 27.92
N TYR A 317 5.62 -0.84 28.42
CA TYR A 317 4.28 -1.24 28.82
C TYR A 317 4.25 -1.73 30.27
N ASP A 318 4.97 -1.03 31.15
CA ASP A 318 4.97 -1.32 32.59
C ASP A 318 4.06 -0.34 33.33
N TRP A 319 2.98 -0.88 33.90
CA TRP A 319 1.99 -0.12 34.67
C TRP A 319 2.21 -0.40 36.17
N LEU A 320 2.04 0.66 36.97
CA LEU A 320 2.30 0.66 38.42
C LEU A 320 1.55 -0.44 39.20
N ASP A 321 0.36 -0.85 38.74
CA ASP A 321 -0.41 -1.94 39.35
C ASP A 321 -0.17 -3.28 38.63
N PRO A 322 0.48 -4.27 39.28
CA PRO A 322 0.70 -5.59 38.70
C PRO A 322 -0.58 -6.36 38.36
N LYS A 323 -1.72 -6.05 39.00
CA LYS A 323 -3.01 -6.72 38.78
C LYS A 323 -3.84 -6.09 37.65
N ASP A 324 -3.38 -4.99 37.06
CA ASP A 324 -4.08 -4.33 35.94
C ASP A 324 -4.24 -5.30 34.75
N LYS A 325 -5.42 -5.24 34.11
CA LYS A 325 -5.72 -5.97 32.87
C LYS A 325 -4.66 -5.74 31.79
N ARG A 326 -4.07 -4.54 31.75
CA ARG A 326 -3.01 -4.17 30.79
C ARG A 326 -1.72 -4.97 30.97
N ASN A 327 -1.33 -5.25 32.21
CA ASN A 327 -0.16 -6.08 32.51
C ASN A 327 -0.42 -7.55 32.16
N LYS A 328 -1.66 -8.04 32.34
CA LYS A 328 -2.06 -9.37 31.86
C LYS A 328 -2.00 -9.47 30.33
N GLU A 329 -2.52 -8.46 29.63
CA GLU A 329 -2.48 -8.37 28.17
C GLU A 329 -1.04 -8.39 27.64
N LYS A 330 -0.14 -7.58 28.21
CA LYS A 330 1.29 -7.59 27.88
C LYS A 330 1.87 -9.00 27.94
N ASN A 331 1.63 -9.71 29.05
CA ASN A 331 2.17 -11.05 29.25
C ASN A 331 1.59 -12.07 28.26
N ILE A 332 0.31 -11.95 27.91
CA ILE A 332 -0.33 -12.79 26.89
C ILE A 332 0.31 -12.53 25.52
N LEU A 333 0.49 -11.26 25.13
CA LEU A 333 1.10 -10.87 23.85
C LEU A 333 2.55 -11.30 23.75
N ILE A 334 3.35 -11.12 24.81
CA ILE A 334 4.76 -11.56 24.84
C ILE A 334 4.83 -13.08 24.67
N ARG A 335 4.02 -13.84 25.42
CA ARG A 335 3.98 -15.31 25.31
C ARG A 335 3.52 -15.77 23.93
N GLY A 336 2.50 -15.12 23.36
CA GLY A 336 2.00 -15.40 22.02
C GLY A 336 3.06 -15.14 20.95
N PHE A 337 3.77 -14.02 21.02
CA PHE A 337 4.85 -13.69 20.08
C PHE A 337 6.01 -14.69 20.16
N TRP A 338 6.41 -15.07 21.38
CA TRP A 338 7.41 -16.12 21.58
C TRP A 338 6.98 -17.48 21.05
N LEU A 339 5.73 -17.87 21.31
CA LEU A 339 5.18 -19.14 20.83
C LEU A 339 5.17 -19.19 19.30
N ILE A 340 4.73 -18.12 18.63
CA ILE A 340 4.77 -18.02 17.17
C ILE A 340 6.20 -18.10 16.65
N ALA A 341 7.14 -17.36 17.26
CA ALA A 341 8.54 -17.38 16.86
C ALA A 341 9.17 -18.78 17.00
N ILE A 342 8.89 -19.49 18.11
CA ILE A 342 9.37 -20.85 18.36
C ILE A 342 8.79 -21.83 17.33
N ILE A 343 7.49 -21.75 17.04
CA ILE A 343 6.84 -22.63 16.06
C ILE A 343 7.45 -22.42 14.67
N ILE A 344 7.58 -21.16 14.23
CA ILE A 344 8.17 -20.85 12.93
C ILE A 344 9.62 -21.33 12.87
N SER A 345 10.43 -21.05 13.89
CA SER A 345 11.82 -21.54 13.96
C SER A 345 11.88 -23.08 13.95
N ALA A 346 10.99 -23.77 14.66
CA ALA A 346 10.95 -25.24 14.67
C ALA A 346 10.61 -25.82 13.28
N VAL A 347 9.63 -25.23 12.58
CA VAL A 347 9.27 -25.63 11.21
C VAL A 347 10.43 -25.37 10.24
N LEU A 348 11.10 -24.22 10.34
CA LEU A 348 12.25 -23.91 9.50
C LEU A 348 13.46 -24.81 9.78
N ILE A 349 13.72 -25.16 11.05
CA ILE A 349 14.74 -26.15 11.42
C ILE A 349 14.40 -27.52 10.86
N MET A 350 13.13 -27.92 10.91
CA MET A 350 12.67 -29.17 10.30
C MET A 350 13.00 -29.19 8.80
N PHE A 351 12.73 -28.10 8.07
CA PHE A 351 13.08 -28.00 6.65
C PHE A 351 14.60 -28.04 6.38
N LEU A 352 15.42 -27.49 7.27
CA LEU A 352 16.88 -27.60 7.17
C LEU A 352 17.38 -29.05 7.35
N VAL A 353 16.70 -29.84 8.19
CA VAL A 353 17.08 -31.24 8.46
C VAL A 353 16.57 -32.18 7.36
N THR A 354 15.34 -32.00 6.90
CA THR A 354 14.74 -32.87 5.86
C THR A 354 15.19 -32.53 4.45
N GLY A 355 15.72 -31.32 4.25
CA GLY A 355 15.92 -30.73 2.92
C GLY A 355 14.61 -30.31 2.26
N LEU A 356 14.71 -29.39 1.29
CA LEU A 356 13.60 -29.01 0.43
C LEU A 356 13.82 -29.59 -0.97
N GLY A 357 12.79 -30.19 -1.56
CA GLY A 357 12.77 -30.49 -2.99
C GLY A 357 12.62 -29.22 -3.84
N GLU A 358 12.70 -29.34 -5.16
CA GLU A 358 12.65 -28.21 -6.11
C GLU A 358 11.40 -27.32 -5.92
N ASN A 359 10.20 -27.93 -5.90
CA ASN A 359 8.95 -27.21 -5.62
C ASN A 359 8.97 -26.55 -4.23
N GLY A 360 9.61 -27.18 -3.23
CA GLY A 360 9.77 -26.63 -1.89
C GLY A 360 10.63 -25.38 -1.87
N VAL A 361 11.74 -25.37 -2.61
CA VAL A 361 12.63 -24.20 -2.76
C VAL A 361 11.89 -23.04 -3.43
N ASN A 362 11.12 -23.32 -4.48
CA ASN A 362 10.34 -22.31 -5.20
C ASN A 362 9.26 -21.68 -4.29
N ILE A 363 8.53 -22.50 -3.53
CA ILE A 363 7.51 -22.01 -2.58
C ILE A 363 8.17 -21.21 -1.44
N ALA A 364 9.26 -21.71 -0.86
CA ALA A 364 9.96 -21.00 0.22
C ALA A 364 10.49 -19.63 -0.23
N THR A 365 11.05 -19.57 -1.44
CA THR A 365 11.51 -18.32 -2.07
C THR A 365 10.35 -17.35 -2.26
N ALA A 366 9.22 -17.81 -2.79
CA ALA A 366 8.03 -16.98 -2.96
C ALA A 366 7.50 -16.42 -1.62
N VAL A 367 7.50 -17.21 -0.54
CA VAL A 367 7.08 -16.73 0.80
C VAL A 367 8.01 -15.63 1.32
N ILE A 368 9.33 -15.77 1.13
CA ILE A 368 10.32 -14.76 1.53
C ILE A 368 10.14 -13.47 0.71
N GLN A 369 9.89 -13.61 -0.58
CA GLN A 369 9.62 -12.51 -1.51
C GLN A 369 8.34 -11.75 -1.14
N ILE A 370 7.24 -12.47 -0.88
CA ILE A 370 5.99 -11.88 -0.37
C ILE A 370 6.26 -11.13 0.93
N GLY A 371 6.99 -11.73 1.89
CA GLY A 371 7.34 -11.07 3.14
C GLY A 371 8.14 -9.78 2.93
N THR A 372 9.10 -9.80 2.01
CA THR A 372 9.91 -8.62 1.64
C THR A 372 9.06 -7.52 1.01
N PHE A 373 8.19 -7.89 0.07
CA PHE A 373 7.24 -6.98 -0.55
C PHE A 373 6.33 -6.32 0.49
N VAL A 374 5.74 -7.12 1.39
CA VAL A 374 4.86 -6.62 2.46
C VAL A 374 5.59 -5.66 3.40
N VAL A 375 6.84 -5.94 3.77
CA VAL A 375 7.63 -5.01 4.61
C VAL A 375 7.83 -3.68 3.90
N LYS A 376 8.27 -3.68 2.63
CA LYS A 376 8.47 -2.44 1.87
C LYS A 376 7.15 -1.69 1.65
N PHE A 377 6.09 -2.41 1.34
CA PHE A 377 4.73 -1.88 1.22
C PHE A 377 4.28 -1.18 2.51
N LEU A 378 4.46 -1.81 3.67
CA LEU A 378 4.10 -1.20 4.96
C LEU A 378 4.98 0.00 5.29
N LEU A 379 6.27 -0.02 4.94
CA LEU A 379 7.15 1.14 5.07
C LEU A 379 6.69 2.30 4.20
N MET A 380 6.27 2.05 2.96
CA MET A 380 5.76 3.11 2.09
C MET A 380 4.44 3.70 2.63
N ASN A 381 3.52 2.86 3.12
CA ASN A 381 2.33 3.37 3.80
C ASN A 381 2.66 4.18 5.06
N LEU A 382 3.70 3.81 5.81
CA LEU A 382 4.20 4.60 6.94
C LEU A 382 4.72 5.97 6.46
N VAL A 383 5.38 6.06 5.30
CA VAL A 383 5.80 7.33 4.71
C VAL A 383 4.59 8.20 4.38
N PHE A 384 3.49 7.62 3.86
CA PHE A 384 2.22 8.35 3.65
C PHE A 384 1.70 8.98 4.94
N ILE A 385 1.63 8.18 6.00
CA ILE A 385 1.19 8.63 7.32
C ILE A 385 2.14 9.69 7.91
N TRP A 386 3.45 9.50 7.75
CA TRP A 386 4.45 10.39 8.32
C TRP A 386 4.41 11.78 7.67
N ILE A 387 4.35 11.83 6.33
CA ILE A 387 4.31 13.08 5.56
C ILE A 387 3.08 13.92 5.91
N ARG A 388 1.94 13.27 6.15
CA ARG A 388 0.69 13.91 6.60
C ARG A 388 0.86 14.78 7.85
N TRP A 389 1.75 14.39 8.77
CA TRP A 389 1.96 15.11 10.04
C TRP A 389 3.21 15.99 10.06
N THR A 390 4.00 16.02 8.99
CA THR A 390 5.22 16.84 8.89
C THR A 390 5.08 18.03 7.95
N LEU A 391 4.42 17.84 6.81
CA LEU A 391 4.26 18.90 5.83
C LEU A 391 3.04 19.78 6.11
N LEU A 392 3.19 21.06 5.81
CA LEU A 392 2.09 22.02 5.88
C LEU A 392 1.10 21.76 4.74
N ARG A 393 -0.17 22.08 5.00
CA ARG A 393 -1.23 21.99 4.01
C ARG A 393 -1.05 23.04 2.90
N PHE A 394 -1.17 22.63 1.64
CA PHE A 394 -1.10 23.54 0.50
C PHE A 394 -2.45 24.19 0.20
N ARG A 395 -2.41 25.44 -0.30
CA ARG A 395 -3.58 26.08 -0.88
C ARG A 395 -3.85 25.52 -2.29
N TYR A 396 -5.12 25.53 -2.72
CA TYR A 396 -5.53 25.10 -4.06
C TYR A 396 -4.68 25.71 -5.18
N ASP A 397 -4.46 27.02 -5.18
CA ASP A 397 -3.70 27.70 -6.24
C ASP A 397 -2.23 27.24 -6.31
N GLN A 398 -1.60 27.04 -5.15
CA GLN A 398 -0.21 26.57 -5.06
C GLN A 398 -0.09 25.13 -5.56
N LEU A 399 -1.07 24.31 -5.22
CA LEU A 399 -1.12 22.90 -5.60
C LEU A 399 -1.34 22.75 -7.10
N GLN A 400 -2.23 23.54 -7.71
CA GLN A 400 -2.41 23.56 -9.17
C GLN A 400 -1.16 24.09 -9.88
N MET A 401 -0.51 25.11 -9.33
CA MET A 401 0.74 25.64 -9.88
C MET A 401 1.87 24.61 -9.84
N LEU A 402 1.98 23.83 -8.76
CA LEU A 402 2.97 22.76 -8.63
C LEU A 402 2.78 21.68 -9.72
N GLY A 403 1.55 21.21 -9.92
CA GLY A 403 1.24 20.22 -10.96
C GLY A 403 1.58 20.74 -12.37
N TRP A 404 1.00 21.87 -12.75
CA TRP A 404 1.07 22.37 -14.13
C TRP A 404 2.39 23.05 -14.50
N LYS A 405 2.98 23.83 -13.59
CA LYS A 405 4.18 24.62 -13.91
C LYS A 405 5.50 23.94 -13.53
N VAL A 406 5.45 22.93 -12.65
CA VAL A 406 6.66 22.27 -12.15
C VAL A 406 6.68 20.80 -12.53
N LEU A 407 5.72 20.00 -12.09
CA LEU A 407 5.76 18.54 -12.26
C LEU A 407 5.65 18.11 -13.73
N ILE A 408 4.71 18.69 -14.50
CA ILE A 408 4.55 18.36 -15.93
C ILE A 408 5.84 18.71 -16.72
N PRO A 409 6.38 19.95 -16.69
CA PRO A 409 7.62 20.26 -17.41
C PRO A 409 8.80 19.38 -16.98
N LEU A 410 8.95 19.10 -15.68
CA LEU A 410 10.02 18.22 -15.18
C LEU A 410 9.87 16.77 -15.67
N SER A 411 8.64 16.27 -15.76
CA SER A 411 8.40 14.91 -16.29
C SER A 411 8.78 14.81 -17.76
N ILE A 412 8.45 15.83 -18.57
CA ILE A 412 8.83 15.90 -19.98
C ILE A 412 10.36 15.99 -20.13
N LEU A 413 11.01 16.82 -19.32
CA LEU A 413 12.47 16.91 -19.28
C LEU A 413 13.08 15.55 -18.94
N ASN A 414 12.52 14.82 -17.97
CA ASN A 414 13.01 13.49 -17.60
C ASN A 414 12.91 12.49 -18.76
N ILE A 415 11.82 12.53 -19.53
CA ILE A 415 11.63 11.68 -20.71
C ILE A 415 12.73 11.98 -21.75
N VAL A 416 13.00 13.26 -22.03
CA VAL A 416 14.02 13.66 -23.02
C VAL A 416 15.42 13.24 -22.58
N ILE A 417 15.77 13.43 -21.29
CA ILE A 417 17.06 13.02 -20.75
C ILE A 417 17.21 11.49 -20.85
N THR A 418 16.18 10.75 -20.44
CA THR A 418 16.18 9.28 -20.49
C THR A 418 16.33 8.78 -21.93
N ALA A 419 15.54 9.30 -22.86
CA ALA A 419 15.60 8.91 -24.27
C ALA A 419 16.98 9.20 -24.87
N THR A 420 17.55 10.38 -24.57
CA THR A 420 18.89 10.76 -25.03
C THR A 420 19.95 9.81 -24.49
N PHE A 421 19.88 9.47 -23.19
CA PHE A 421 20.81 8.54 -22.56
C PHE A 421 20.79 7.18 -23.24
N ILE A 422 19.59 6.59 -23.42
CA ILE A 422 19.40 5.29 -24.07
C ILE A 422 20.00 5.29 -25.50
N VAL A 423 19.74 6.32 -26.28
CA VAL A 423 20.27 6.45 -27.66
C VAL A 423 21.80 6.55 -27.66
N VAL A 424 22.39 7.27 -26.70
CA VAL A 424 23.85 7.43 -26.59
C VAL A 424 24.53 6.14 -26.12
N THR A 425 23.91 5.40 -25.19
CA THR A 425 24.47 4.15 -24.66
C THR A 425 24.16 2.94 -25.53
N GLY A 426 23.28 3.07 -26.52
CA GLY A 426 22.86 1.98 -27.40
C GLY A 426 22.17 0.83 -26.65
N SER A 427 21.52 1.17 -25.52
CA SER A 427 20.88 0.22 -24.60
C SER A 427 19.44 -0.09 -24.97
#